data_AF-K1R761-F1
#
_entry.id   AF-K1R761-F1
#
_cell.length_a   1.000
_cell.length_b   1.000
_cell.length_c   1.000
_cell.angle_alpha   90.00
_cell.angle_beta   90.00
_cell.angle_gamma   90.00
#
_symmetry.space_group_name_H-M   'P 1'
#
loop_
_entity.id
_entity.type
_entity.pdbx_description
1 polymer ?
#
loop_
_entity_poly.entity_id
_entity_poly.type
_entity_poly.pdbx_seq_one_letter_code
_entity_poly.pdbx_strand_id
1 'polypeptide(L)' 'MATTRLMPLHTGKGRTVGQAISAIIDYTENPQKTDGGRLITSWQCDSRIADAEFLFTKNQYIQKTGRVRGEDD' A
#
# COMPACT_ATOMS: atom_id res chain seq x y z
N MET A 1 17.10 0.48 25.79
CA MET A 1 17.35 0.14 24.37
C MET A 1 16.04 0.25 23.61
N ALA A 2 15.93 1.15 22.63
CA ALA A 2 14.80 1.18 21.70
C ALA A 2 15.18 0.32 20.48
N THR A 3 14.70 -0.91 20.42
CA THR A 3 14.84 -1.75 19.22
C THR A 3 13.92 -1.20 18.14
N THR A 4 14.46 -0.45 17.18
CA THR A 4 13.75 -0.14 15.94
C THR A 4 13.58 -1.44 15.15
N ARG A 5 12.39 -2.03 15.19
CA ARG A 5 12.04 -3.11 14.26
C ARG A 5 11.92 -2.49 12.86
N LEU A 6 12.84 -2.86 11.98
CA LEU A 6 12.69 -2.62 10.54
C LEU A 6 11.56 -3.52 10.03
N MET A 7 10.33 -3.02 10.03
CA MET A 7 9.23 -3.69 9.35
C MET A 7 9.42 -3.47 7.85
N PRO A 8 9.62 -4.52 7.04
CA PRO A 8 9.58 -4.34 5.59
C PRO A 8 8.20 -3.81 5.23
N LEU A 9 8.10 -2.78 4.40
CA LEU A 9 6.81 -2.25 3.93
C LEU A 9 6.51 -2.68 2.49
N HIS A 10 7.47 -3.31 1.81
CA HIS A 10 7.32 -3.87 0.48
C HIS A 10 6.75 -5.30 0.53
N THR A 11 6.28 -5.78 -0.62
CA THR A 11 5.82 -7.17 -0.81
C THR A 11 6.93 -8.16 -0.48
N GLY A 12 6.61 -9.19 0.29
CA GLY A 12 7.56 -10.23 0.70
C GLY A 12 6.84 -11.50 1.12
N LYS A 13 7.59 -12.51 1.59
CA LYS A 13 7.04 -13.81 1.96
C LYS A 13 5.91 -13.66 2.98
N GLY A 14 4.70 -14.14 2.63
CA GLY A 14 3.52 -14.09 3.49
C GLY A 14 2.74 -12.78 3.48
N ARG A 15 3.04 -11.85 2.56
CA ARG A 15 2.25 -10.60 2.40
C ARG A 15 1.81 -10.38 0.97
N THR A 16 0.56 -9.98 0.83
CA THR A 16 -0.02 -9.59 -0.45
C THR A 16 0.37 -8.16 -0.82
N VAL A 17 0.20 -7.82 -2.10
CA VAL A 17 0.38 -6.45 -2.59
C VAL A 17 -0.53 -5.46 -1.86
N GLY A 18 -1.79 -5.82 -1.61
CA GLY A 18 -2.73 -4.96 -0.88
C GLY A 18 -2.28 -4.70 0.56
N GLN A 19 -1.84 -5.74 1.27
CA GLN A 19 -1.31 -5.59 2.63
C GLN A 19 -0.06 -4.72 2.69
N ALA A 20 0.80 -4.79 1.67
CA ALA A 20 1.98 -3.92 1.58
C ALA A 20 1.58 -2.46 1.36
N ILE A 21 0.66 -2.18 0.44
CA ILE A 21 0.19 -0.82 0.16
C ILE A 21 -0.51 -0.20 1.37
N SER A 22 -1.44 -0.93 2.01
CA SER A 22 -2.10 -0.49 3.23
C SER A 22 -1.08 -0.18 4.33
N ALA A 23 -0.10 -1.06 4.57
CA ALA A 23 0.92 -0.80 5.58
C ALA A 23 1.80 0.43 5.29
N ILE A 24 2.04 0.75 4.01
CA ILE A 24 2.78 1.96 3.61
C ILE A 24 1.95 3.22 3.91
N ILE A 25 0.65 3.20 3.57
CA ILE A 25 -0.26 4.32 3.80
C ILE A 25 -0.43 4.55 5.31
N ASP A 26 -0.68 3.48 6.07
CA ASP A 26 -0.85 3.51 7.52
C ASP A 26 0.43 3.95 8.25
N TYR A 27 1.61 3.69 7.68
CA TYR A 27 2.87 4.16 8.26
C TYR A 27 3.00 5.70 8.21
N THR A 28 2.36 6.35 7.23
CA THR A 28 2.24 7.82 7.19
C THR A 28 1.28 8.34 8.27
N GLU A 29 0.31 7.52 8.69
CA GLU A 29 -0.64 7.78 9.77
C GLU A 29 -0.03 7.59 11.16
N ASN A 30 0.99 8.36 11.53
CA ASN A 30 1.27 8.55 12.95
C ASN A 30 0.13 9.41 13.54
N PRO A 31 -0.79 8.86 14.36
CA PRO A 31 -2.03 9.56 14.71
C PRO A 31 -1.80 10.86 15.48
N GLN A 32 -0.68 10.93 16.22
CA GLN A 32 -0.27 12.14 16.95
C GLN A 32 0.23 13.25 16.03
N LYS A 33 0.78 12.88 14.86
CA LYS A 33 1.29 13.84 13.86
C LYS A 33 0.26 14.20 12.80
N THR A 34 -0.76 13.36 12.62
CA THR A 34 -1.76 13.52 11.55
C THR A 34 -3.13 13.97 12.04
N ASP A 35 -3.30 14.23 13.35
CA ASP A 35 -4.62 14.51 13.97
C ASP A 35 -5.65 13.43 13.61
N GLY A 36 -5.29 12.17 13.90
CA GLY A 36 -6.13 11.02 13.56
C GLY A 36 -6.42 10.87 12.06
N GLY A 37 -5.50 11.33 11.20
CA GLY A 37 -5.64 11.30 9.74
C GLY A 37 -6.25 12.56 9.12
N ARG A 38 -6.73 13.53 9.92
CA ARG A 38 -7.33 14.78 9.40
C ARG A 38 -6.37 15.60 8.55
N LEU A 39 -5.08 15.58 8.87
CA LEU A 39 -4.05 16.34 8.18
C LEU A 39 -3.46 15.61 6.96
N ILE A 40 -4.04 14.46 6.59
CA ILE A 40 -3.61 13.71 5.42
C ILE A 40 -4.35 14.24 4.19
N THR A 41 -3.56 14.58 3.19
CA THR A 41 -4.05 14.97 1.87
C THR A 41 -3.53 13.98 0.85
N SER A 42 -4.37 13.62 -0.10
CA SER A 42 -4.01 12.75 -1.21
C SER A 42 -4.10 13.48 -2.54
N TRP A 43 -3.47 12.92 -3.56
CA TRP A 43 -3.51 13.44 -4.91
C TRP A 43 -3.88 12.30 -5.86
N GLN A 44 -4.86 12.54 -6.73
CA GLN A 44 -5.45 11.57 -7.68
C GLN A 44 -6.19 10.36 -7.10
N CYS A 45 -5.81 9.82 -5.94
CA CYS A 45 -6.52 8.72 -5.25
C CYS A 45 -6.93 9.11 -3.83
N ASP A 46 -7.87 8.40 -3.23
CA ASP A 46 -8.22 8.54 -1.80
C ASP A 46 -7.35 7.58 -0.99
N SER A 47 -6.57 8.11 -0.03
CA SER A 47 -5.64 7.31 0.76
C SER A 47 -6.32 6.17 1.52
N ARG A 48 -7.59 6.32 1.89
CA ARG A 48 -8.35 5.34 2.68
C ARG A 48 -8.73 4.08 1.91
N ILE A 49 -8.71 4.15 0.57
CA ILE A 49 -9.11 3.06 -0.32
C ILE A 49 -8.10 2.78 -1.43
N ALA A 50 -6.95 3.45 -1.40
CA ALA A 50 -5.96 3.37 -2.48
C ALA A 50 -5.40 1.95 -2.68
N ASP A 51 -5.36 1.12 -1.63
CA ASP A 51 -4.99 -0.30 -1.73
C ASP A 51 -6.01 -1.09 -2.57
N ALA A 52 -7.30 -0.88 -2.33
CA ALA A 52 -8.38 -1.49 -3.07
C ALA A 52 -8.47 -0.96 -4.51
N GLU A 53 -8.34 0.36 -4.70
CA GLU A 53 -8.32 0.99 -6.03
C GLU A 53 -7.16 0.48 -6.89
N PHE A 54 -5.99 0.29 -6.27
CA PHE A 54 -4.83 -0.28 -6.95
C PHE A 54 -5.10 -1.72 -7.39
N LEU A 55 -5.62 -2.57 -6.49
CA LEU A 55 -5.93 -3.97 -6.83
C LEU A 55 -7.00 -4.07 -7.92
N PHE A 56 -8.03 -3.21 -7.86
CA PHE A 56 -9.05 -3.13 -8.89
C PHE A 56 -8.45 -2.76 -10.25
N THR A 57 -7.66 -1.68 -10.29
CA THR A 57 -7.01 -1.21 -11.53
C THR A 57 -6.01 -2.25 -12.07
N LYS A 58 -5.29 -2.94 -11.20
CA LYS A 58 -4.39 -4.04 -11.58
C LYS A 58 -5.16 -5.20 -12.22
N ASN A 59 -6.31 -5.58 -11.66
CA ASN A 59 -7.17 -6.59 -12.27
C ASN A 59 -7.69 -6.14 -13.64
N GLN A 60 -8.14 -4.89 -13.78
CA GLN A 60 -8.56 -4.34 -15.07
C GLN A 60 -7.42 -4.36 -16.09
N TYR A 61 -6.19 -4.03 -15.69
CA TYR A 61 -5.02 -4.09 -16.56
C TYR A 61 -4.76 -5.51 -17.06
N ILE A 62 -4.82 -6.51 -16.17
CA ILE A 62 -4.66 -7.93 -16.52
C ILE A 62 -5.76 -8.35 -17.50
N GLN A 63 -7.02 -8.01 -17.23
CA GLN A 63 -8.14 -8.37 -18.13
C GLN A 63 -8.02 -7.72 -19.51
N LYS A 64 -7.55 -6.48 -19.57
CA LYS A 64 -7.38 -5.75 -20.84
C LYS A 64 -6.18 -6.22 -21.67
N THR A 65 -5.10 -6.65 -21.01
CA THR A 65 -3.81 -6.87 -21.69
C THR A 65 -3.31 -8.31 -21.65
N GLY A 66 -3.85 -9.14 -20.76
CA GLY A 66 -3.32 -10.48 -20.45
C GLY A 66 -1.95 -10.46 -19.75
N ARG A 67 -1.38 -9.29 -19.47
CA ARG A 67 -0.02 -9.17 -18.93
C ARG A 67 -0.02 -9.36 -17.42
N VAL A 68 0.72 -10.36 -16.97
CA VAL A 68 1.02 -10.60 -15.55
C VAL A 68 2.54 -10.57 -15.39
N ARG A 69 3.04 -9.83 -14.38
CA ARG A 69 4.46 -9.86 -14.02
C ARG A 69 4.71 -11.12 -13.19
N GLY A 70 5.66 -11.95 -13.65
CA GLY A 70 6.13 -13.14 -12.93
C GLY A 70 7.05 -12.78 -11.76
N GLU A 71 7.66 -13.80 -11.15
CA GLU A 71 8.84 -13.62 -10.30
C GLU A 71 9.94 -12.97 -11.17
N ASP A 72 10.62 -11.95 -10.66
CA ASP A 72 11.72 -11.31 -11.40
C ASP A 72 12.82 -12.37 -11.61
N ASP A 73 13.22 -12.64 -12.87
CA ASP A 73 14.45 -13.38 -13.21
C ASP A 73 15.70 -12.64 -12.68
#